data_AF-A0A938Y3V4-F1
#
_entry.id   AF-A0A938Y3V4-F1
#
_cell.length_a   1.000
_cell.length_b   1.000
_cell.length_c   1.000
_cell.angle_alpha   90.00
_cell.angle_beta   90.00
_cell.angle_gamma   90.00
#
_symmetry.space_group_name_H-M   'P 1'
#
loop_
_entity.id
_entity.type
_entity.pdbx_description
1 polymer ?
#
loop_
_entity_poly.entity_id
_entity_poly.type
_entity_poly.pdbx_seq_one_letter_code
_entity_poly.pdbx_strand_id
1 'polypeptide(L)' 'MTPYEEIATPADLHADFMAVNRELARAAVKATRPAPSIHFDEFPREVAKRDIAISAAAQRLANALHLHLD' A
#
# COMPACT_ATOMS: atom_id res chain seq x y z
N MET A 1 -32.85 23.32 12.30
CA MET A 1 -31.74 23.05 11.37
C MET A 1 -32.35 23.09 9.98
N THR A 2 -32.02 24.10 9.18
CA THR A 2 -32.56 24.25 7.83
C THR A 2 -31.71 23.43 6.85
N PRO A 3 -32.27 22.90 5.75
CA PRO A 3 -31.55 22.04 4.79
C PRO A 3 -30.32 22.68 4.13
N TYR A 4 -30.14 23.99 4.24
CA TYR A 4 -29.04 24.75 3.66
C TYR A 4 -27.88 25.00 4.63
N GLU A 5 -28.04 24.66 5.91
CA GLU A 5 -26.98 24.78 6.93
C GLU A 5 -25.91 23.68 6.80
N GLU A 6 -26.16 22.63 6.00
CA GLU A 6 -25.25 21.50 5.79
C GLU A 6 -24.37 21.64 4.53
N ILE A 7 -24.36 22.80 3.87
CA ILE A 7 -23.53 23.00 2.69
C ILE A 7 -22.10 23.27 3.15
N ALA A 8 -21.21 22.31 2.86
CA ALA A 8 -19.77 22.44 3.09
C ALA A 8 -19.25 23.77 2.53
N THR A 9 -18.37 24.43 3.28
CA THR A 9 -17.83 25.71 2.82
C THR A 9 -16.93 25.49 1.58
N PRO A 10 -16.73 26.52 0.74
CA PRO A 10 -15.80 26.39 -0.39
C PRO A 10 -14.39 25.94 0.02
N ALA A 11 -13.96 26.28 1.25
CA ALA A 11 -12.68 25.83 1.79
C ALA A 11 -12.68 24.31 2.08
N ASP A 12 -13.78 23.80 2.64
CA ASP A 12 -13.95 22.37 2.90
C ASP A 12 -13.95 21.56 1.59
N LEU A 13 -14.69 22.04 0.58
CA LEU A 13 -14.72 21.42 -0.75
C LEU A 13 -13.34 21.43 -1.43
N HIS A 14 -12.58 22.52 -1.27
CA HIS A 14 -11.22 22.61 -1.80
C HIS A 14 -10.26 21.64 -1.09
N ALA A 15 -10.36 21.53 0.24
CA ALA A 15 -9.56 20.60 1.02
C ALA A 15 -9.84 19.14 0.62
N ASP A 16 -11.12 18.80 0.43
CA ASP A 16 -11.55 17.47 0.00
C ASP A 16 -11.04 17.14 -1.41
N PHE A 17 -11.17 18.09 -2.35
CA PHE A 17 -10.60 17.96 -3.69
C PHE A 17 -9.09 17.69 -3.63
N MET A 18 -8.35 18.44 -2.82
CA MET A 18 -6.91 18.27 -2.69
C MET A 18 -6.54 16.92 -2.06
N ALA A 19 -7.34 16.40 -1.13
CA ALA A 19 -7.15 15.09 -0.56
C ALA A 19 -7.32 13.98 -1.61
N VAL A 20 -8.42 14.01 -2.36
CA VAL A 20 -8.71 13.04 -3.41
C VAL A 20 -7.67 13.11 -4.54
N ASN A 21 -7.31 14.31 -4.99
CA ASN A 21 -6.36 14.50 -6.08
C ASN A 21 -4.97 13.93 -5.75
N ARG A 22 -4.52 14.04 -4.49
CA ARG A 22 -3.25 13.44 -4.05
C ARG A 22 -3.28 11.90 -4.12
N GLU A 23 -4.37 11.28 -3.69
CA GLU A 23 -4.51 9.82 -3.77
C GLU A 23 -4.62 9.35 -5.21
N LEU A 24 -5.34 10.07 -6.07
CA LEU A 24 -5.44 9.76 -7.48
C LEU A 24 -4.08 9.85 -8.19
N ALA A 25 -3.28 10.87 -7.88
CA ALA A 25 -1.93 11.00 -8.42
C ALA A 25 -1.04 9.81 -8.01
N ARG A 26 -1.14 9.34 -6.76
CA ARG A 26 -0.42 8.15 -6.28
C ARG A 26 -0.89 6.89 -6.98
N ALA A 27 -2.20 6.73 -7.17
CA ALA A 27 -2.79 5.59 -7.85
C ALA A 27 -2.37 5.53 -9.33
N ALA A 28 -2.36 6.67 -10.03
CA ALA A 28 -1.92 6.76 -11.41
C ALA A 28 -0.47 6.27 -11.59
N VAL A 29 0.45 6.72 -10.73
CA VAL A 29 1.86 6.25 -10.74
C VAL A 29 1.95 4.74 -10.50
N LYS A 30 1.18 4.21 -9.54
CA LYS A 30 1.19 2.77 -9.23
C LYS A 30 0.62 1.93 -10.37
N ALA A 31 -0.42 2.41 -11.03
CA ALA A 31 -1.08 1.70 -12.12
C ALA A 31 -0.17 1.55 -13.36
N THR A 32 0.70 2.51 -13.61
CA THR A 32 1.61 2.49 -14.76
C THR A 32 2.98 1.90 -14.44
N ARG A 33 3.35 1.81 -13.16
CA ARG A 33 4.64 1.24 -12.77
C ARG A 33 4.63 -0.26 -13.11
N PRO A 34 5.63 -0.77 -13.84
CA PRO A 34 5.74 -2.21 -14.04
C PRO A 34 5.82 -2.91 -12.68
N ALA A 35 5.21 -4.08 -12.58
CA ALA A 35 5.31 -4.89 -11.38
C ALA A 35 6.80 -5.14 -11.07
N PRO A 36 7.22 -5.09 -9.79
CA PRO A 36 8.59 -5.45 -9.44
C PRO A 36 8.80 -6.92 -9.81
N SER A 37 9.52 -7.14 -10.91
CA SER A 37 9.87 -8.46 -11.43
C SER A 37 11.38 -8.66 -11.33
N ILE A 38 11.77 -9.93 -11.26
CA ILE A 38 13.14 -10.36 -11.50
C ILE A 38 13.18 -10.96 -12.91
N HIS A 39 14.16 -10.56 -13.72
CA HIS A 39 14.34 -11.14 -15.05
C HIS A 39 15.23 -12.38 -14.96
N PHE A 40 14.99 -13.36 -15.83
CA PHE A 40 15.85 -14.55 -15.90
C PHE A 40 17.31 -14.18 -16.20
N ASP A 41 17.53 -13.18 -17.06
CA ASP A 41 18.88 -12.69 -17.42
C ASP A 41 19.65 -12.11 -16.22
N GLU A 42 18.95 -11.68 -15.16
CA GLU A 42 19.56 -11.24 -13.90
C GLU A 42 20.05 -12.42 -13.05
N PHE A 43 19.51 -13.62 -13.28
CA PHE A 43 19.82 -14.86 -12.56
C PHE A 43 19.89 -16.05 -13.53
N PRO A 44 20.91 -16.13 -14.42
CA PRO A 44 20.97 -17.08 -15.53
C PRO A 44 21.20 -18.55 -15.12
N ARG A 45 21.23 -18.81 -13.81
CA ARG A 45 21.38 -20.12 -13.20
C ARG A 45 20.57 -20.15 -11.90
N GLU A 46 20.22 -21.35 -11.47
CA GLU A 46 19.48 -21.54 -10.23
C GLU A 46 20.23 -20.94 -9.03
N VAL A 47 19.55 -20.07 -8.30
CA VAL A 47 20.03 -19.49 -7.04
C VAL A 47 19.29 -20.17 -5.90
N ALA A 48 20.04 -20.82 -5.01
CA ALA A 48 19.46 -21.42 -3.83
C ALA A 48 18.70 -20.37 -3.02
N LYS A 49 17.49 -20.71 -2.57
CA LYS A 49 16.71 -19.83 -1.70
C LYS A 49 17.50 -19.54 -0.43
N ARG A 50 17.49 -18.29 0.01
CA ARG A 50 18.08 -17.92 1.29
C ARG A 50 17.25 -18.56 2.39
N ASP A 51 17.94 -19.06 3.40
CA ASP A 51 17.28 -19.44 4.65
C ASP A 51 16.68 -18.18 5.29
N ILE A 52 15.39 -18.24 5.62
CA ILE A 52 14.65 -17.13 6.22
C ILE A 52 14.31 -17.53 7.64
N ALA A 53 15.04 -16.96 8.61
CA ALA A 53 14.73 -17.16 10.01
C ALA A 53 13.50 -16.33 10.42
N ILE A 54 12.53 -16.98 11.06
CA ILE A 54 11.39 -16.29 11.68
C ILE A 54 11.90 -15.59 12.93
N SER A 55 11.98 -14.25 12.88
CA SER A 55 12.34 -13.47 14.05
C SER A 55 11.22 -13.49 15.11
N ALA A 56 11.58 -13.32 16.38
CA ALA A 56 10.61 -13.18 17.45
C ALA A 56 9.62 -12.00 17.22
N ALA A 57 10.05 -10.95 16.53
CA ALA A 57 9.17 -9.83 16.18
C ALA A 57 8.12 -10.23 15.14
N ALA A 58 8.52 -10.99 14.12
CA ALA A 58 7.61 -11.50 13.10
C ALA A 58 6.57 -12.46 13.71
N GLN A 59 6.99 -13.34 14.62
CA GLN A 59 6.07 -14.24 15.33
C GLN A 59 5.03 -13.47 16.16
N ARG A 60 5.45 -12.41 16.87
CA ARG A 60 4.52 -11.56 17.63
C ARG A 60 3.49 -10.89 16.74
N LEU A 61 3.92 -10.36 15.59
CA LEU A 61 3.00 -9.76 14.61
C LEU A 61 2.04 -10.79 14.04
N ALA A 62 2.52 -11.99 13.71
CA ALA A 62 1.69 -13.05 13.18
C ALA A 62 0.62 -13.49 14.19
N ASN A 63 0.99 -13.67 15.46
CA ASN A 63 0.04 -14.00 16.52
C ASN A 63 -1.03 -12.90 16.70
N ALA A 64 -0.63 -11.61 16.63
CA ALA A 64 -1.56 -10.48 16.73
C ALA A 64 -2.53 -10.40 15.53
N LEU A 65 -2.10 -10.89 14.36
CA LEU A 65 -2.88 -10.89 13.12
C LEU A 65 -3.56 -12.24 12.86
N HIS A 66 -3.50 -13.20 13.79
CA HIS A 66 -3.98 -14.58 13.62
C HIS A 66 -3.44 -15.27 12.35
N LEU A 67 -2.19 -14.98 12.01
CA LEU A 67 -1.44 -15.64 10.94
C LEU A 67 -0.60 -16.76 11.55
N HIS A 68 -0.67 -17.95 10.96
CA HIS A 68 0.23 -19.05 11.31
C HIS A 68 1.47 -18.98 10.42
N LEU A 69 2.64 -18.85 11.06
CA LEU A 69 3.94 -18.93 10.40
C LEU A 69 4.46 -20.35 10.67
N ASP A 70 4.25 -21.25 9.70
CA ASP A 70 4.83 -22.60 9.69
C ASP A 70 6.20 -22.61 9.00
#